data_AF-A0A7C4X7F3-F1
#
_entry.id   AF-A0A7C4X7F3-F1
#
_cell.length_a   1.000
_cell.length_b   1.000
_cell.length_c   1.000
_cell.angle_alpha   90.00
_cell.angle_beta   90.00
_cell.angle_gamma   90.00
#
_symmetry.space_group_name_H-M   'P 1'
#
loop_
_entity.id
_entity.type
_entity.pdbx_description
1 polymer ?
#
loop_
_entity_poly.entity_id
_entity_poly.type
_entity_poly.pdbx_seq_one_letter_code
_entity_poly.pdbx_strand_id
1 'polypeptide(L)'
;MGGALAASFQAELRCREPEAELLARLARERLPTMLGSTEDSDEDLVVRLRDPRVFGTFAESLGGDRRLRASTRVAMAEHVFDLLSLPLREGDVFLVETRAPARLLALAVVLVEAGAFTALHFLHLVYAVFLDRTLITKVDRPTRSALLRHILGEVDFGERLRTFYACLHLAAISEPEAHREFRRLFKSRSVADSFKTSLARVAVAKDGGSIELVHIAMEEGLFPMNVEDVGSPAALANIPRLPESLRPLGRRWLNRSS
;
A
#
# COMPACT_ATOMS: atom_id res chain seq x y z
N MET A 1 0.20 0.94 -37.79
CA MET A 1 -0.27 2.10 -37.01
C MET A 1 -1.09 1.53 -35.86
N GLY A 2 -0.49 1.45 -34.67
CA GLY A 2 -1.20 1.00 -33.47
C GLY A 2 -2.32 1.98 -33.10
N GLY A 3 -3.47 1.45 -32.68
CA GLY A 3 -4.61 2.26 -32.20
C GLY A 3 -4.26 3.09 -30.96
N ALA A 4 -5.08 4.08 -30.61
CA ALA A 4 -4.82 5.05 -29.54
C ALA A 4 -4.47 4.37 -28.20
N LEU A 5 -5.08 3.22 -27.91
CA LEU A 5 -4.82 2.45 -26.69
C LEU A 5 -3.41 1.84 -26.66
N ALA A 6 -2.92 1.30 -27.77
CA ALA A 6 -1.55 0.78 -27.85
C ALA A 6 -0.53 1.91 -27.75
N ALA A 7 -0.80 3.06 -28.37
CA ALA A 7 0.04 4.24 -28.23
C ALA A 7 0.12 4.73 -26.76
N SER A 8 -1.00 4.70 -26.03
CA SER A 8 -1.04 5.04 -24.60
C SER A 8 -0.15 4.11 -23.77
N PHE A 9 -0.30 2.78 -23.92
CA PHE A 9 0.53 1.82 -23.20
C PHE A 9 2.01 1.98 -23.51
N GLN A 10 2.36 2.25 -24.77
CA GLN A 10 3.74 2.47 -25.16
C GLN A 10 4.32 3.73 -24.51
N ALA A 11 3.54 4.81 -24.43
CA ALA A 11 3.96 6.07 -23.82
C ALA A 11 4.09 5.95 -22.28
N GLU A 12 3.09 5.37 -21.63
CA GLU A 12 3.00 5.29 -20.18
C GLU A 12 3.94 4.23 -19.59
N LEU A 13 4.03 3.05 -20.22
CA LEU A 13 4.82 1.92 -19.70
C LEU A 13 6.20 1.78 -20.35
N ARG A 14 6.50 2.61 -21.36
CA ARG A 14 7.76 2.57 -22.13
C ARG A 14 8.09 1.17 -22.68
N CYS A 15 7.06 0.39 -23.01
CA CYS A 15 7.20 -0.97 -23.51
C CYS A 15 7.39 -1.00 -25.04
N ARG A 16 7.71 -2.17 -25.60
CA ARG A 16 7.88 -2.32 -27.06
C ARG A 16 6.51 -2.34 -27.75
N GLU A 17 6.46 -1.93 -29.01
CA GLU A 17 5.22 -1.92 -29.82
C GLU A 17 4.44 -3.26 -29.77
N PRO A 18 5.06 -4.46 -29.93
CA PRO A 18 4.30 -5.70 -29.82
C PRO A 18 3.72 -5.99 -28.41
N GLU A 19 4.36 -5.48 -27.36
CA GLU A 19 3.84 -5.59 -25.99
C GLU A 19 2.68 -4.61 -25.77
N ALA A 20 2.80 -3.39 -26.30
CA ALA A 20 1.74 -2.40 -26.25
C ALA A 20 0.49 -2.86 -27.01
N GLU A 21 0.65 -3.48 -28.19
CA GLU A 21 -0.44 -4.10 -28.95
C GLU A 21 -1.09 -5.26 -28.20
N LEU A 22 -0.28 -6.11 -27.56
CA LEU A 22 -0.77 -7.20 -26.70
C LEU A 22 -1.59 -6.64 -25.54
N LEU A 23 -1.09 -5.63 -24.84
CA LEU A 23 -1.80 -4.97 -23.73
C LEU A 23 -3.10 -4.32 -24.20
N ALA A 24 -3.10 -3.63 -25.33
CA ALA A 24 -4.30 -3.05 -25.93
C ALA A 24 -5.35 -4.11 -26.26
N ARG A 25 -4.94 -5.24 -26.84
CA ARG A 25 -5.85 -6.37 -27.08
C ARG A 25 -6.43 -6.92 -25.78
N LEU A 26 -5.58 -7.16 -24.78
CA LEU A 26 -6.00 -7.71 -23.49
C LEU A 26 -6.92 -6.74 -22.73
N ALA A 27 -6.69 -5.44 -22.84
CA ALA A 27 -7.55 -4.42 -22.24
C ALA A 27 -8.96 -4.47 -22.84
N ARG A 28 -9.09 -4.56 -24.18
CA ARG A 28 -10.39 -4.74 -24.85
C ARG A 28 -11.12 -6.02 -24.45
N GLU A 29 -10.37 -7.10 -24.22
CA GLU A 29 -10.94 -8.41 -23.83
C GLU A 29 -11.39 -8.48 -22.37
N ARG A 30 -10.72 -7.74 -21.47
CA ARG A 30 -10.85 -7.94 -20.01
C ARG A 30 -11.48 -6.80 -19.26
N LEU A 31 -11.47 -5.59 -19.80
CA LEU A 31 -12.11 -4.45 -19.13
C LEU A 31 -13.63 -4.56 -19.27
N PRO A 32 -14.41 -4.30 -18.20
CA PRO A 32 -15.86 -4.33 -18.28
C PRO A 32 -16.36 -3.36 -19.35
N THR A 33 -17.20 -3.85 -20.25
CA THR A 33 -17.93 -3.02 -21.21
C THR A 33 -19.06 -2.28 -20.49
N MET A 34 -19.29 -1.01 -20.84
CA MET A 34 -20.47 -0.30 -20.36
C MET A 34 -21.68 -0.79 -21.16
N LEU A 35 -22.49 -1.66 -20.55
CA LEU A 35 -23.72 -2.19 -21.18
C LEU A 35 -24.63 -1.02 -21.61
N GLY A 36 -24.84 -0.88 -22.92
CA GLY A 36 -25.76 0.09 -23.52
C GLY A 36 -25.11 1.37 -24.08
N SER A 37 -23.77 1.46 -24.08
CA SER A 37 -23.04 2.62 -24.61
C SER A 37 -22.27 2.29 -25.90
N THR A 38 -22.10 3.27 -26.78
CA THR A 38 -21.13 3.22 -27.89
C THR A 38 -19.69 3.48 -27.44
N GLU A 39 -19.46 3.69 -26.13
CA GLU A 39 -18.20 4.12 -25.47
C GLU A 39 -17.20 2.97 -25.18
N ASP A 40 -17.04 2.03 -26.12
CA ASP A 40 -15.95 1.04 -26.08
C ASP A 40 -14.91 1.32 -27.17
N SER A 41 -14.67 2.61 -27.47
CA SER A 41 -13.55 3.03 -28.31
C SER A 41 -12.21 2.88 -27.56
N ASP A 42 -11.10 2.92 -28.32
CA ASP A 42 -9.76 2.91 -27.73
C ASP A 42 -9.57 4.12 -26.81
N GLU A 43 -10.13 5.27 -27.16
CA GLU A 43 -10.09 6.52 -26.40
C GLU A 43 -10.82 6.37 -25.04
N ASP A 44 -11.98 5.72 -25.02
CA ASP A 44 -12.75 5.48 -23.79
C ASP A 44 -12.02 4.52 -22.84
N LEU A 45 -11.33 3.51 -23.40
CA LEU A 45 -10.51 2.58 -22.62
C LEU A 45 -9.31 3.31 -22.01
N VAL A 46 -8.67 4.22 -22.74
CA VAL A 46 -7.59 5.06 -22.20
C VAL A 46 -8.09 5.90 -21.02
N VAL A 47 -9.26 6.54 -21.15
CA VAL A 47 -9.82 7.34 -20.04
C VAL A 47 -10.13 6.46 -18.82
N ARG A 48 -10.73 5.29 -19.01
CA ARG A 48 -11.02 4.33 -17.92
C ARG A 48 -9.76 3.84 -17.22
N LEU A 49 -8.69 3.59 -17.97
CA LEU A 49 -7.41 3.12 -17.44
C LEU A 49 -6.64 4.21 -16.67
N ARG A 50 -7.12 5.45 -16.62
CA ARG A 50 -6.60 6.46 -15.69
C ARG A 50 -7.13 6.31 -14.26
N ASP A 51 -8.17 5.50 -14.03
CA ASP A 51 -8.60 5.16 -12.68
C ASP A 51 -7.64 4.09 -12.10
N PRO A 52 -6.95 4.37 -10.96
CA PRO A 52 -5.98 3.44 -10.38
C PRO A 52 -6.58 2.09 -9.99
N ARG A 53 -7.89 2.01 -9.72
CA ARG A 53 -8.59 0.75 -9.42
C ARG A 53 -8.75 -0.08 -10.67
N VAL A 54 -9.20 0.55 -11.75
CA VAL A 54 -9.41 -0.13 -13.04
C VAL A 54 -8.07 -0.62 -13.58
N PHE A 55 -7.07 0.26 -13.64
CA PHE A 55 -5.73 -0.12 -14.09
C PHE A 55 -5.09 -1.16 -13.16
N GLY A 56 -5.20 -0.99 -11.84
CA GLY A 56 -4.63 -1.95 -10.89
C GLY A 56 -5.25 -3.33 -10.96
N THR A 57 -6.56 -3.45 -11.16
CA THR A 57 -7.23 -4.74 -11.41
C THR A 57 -6.77 -5.35 -12.73
N PHE A 58 -6.64 -4.53 -13.78
CA PHE A 58 -6.10 -4.99 -15.06
C PHE A 58 -4.66 -5.52 -14.93
N ALA A 59 -3.78 -4.75 -14.29
CA ALA A 59 -2.39 -5.10 -14.04
C ALA A 59 -2.24 -6.38 -13.21
N GLU A 60 -3.04 -6.52 -12.15
CA GLU A 60 -3.06 -7.73 -11.32
C GLU A 60 -3.47 -8.96 -12.13
N SER A 61 -4.50 -8.85 -12.98
CA SER A 61 -4.94 -9.96 -13.84
C SER A 61 -3.86 -10.45 -14.82
N LEU A 62 -2.83 -9.63 -15.04
CA LEU A 62 -1.71 -9.87 -15.95
C LEU A 62 -0.39 -10.20 -15.24
N GLY A 63 -0.36 -10.16 -13.90
CA GLY A 63 0.86 -10.41 -13.12
C GLY A 63 1.49 -11.79 -13.38
N GLY A 64 0.67 -12.80 -13.71
CA GLY A 64 1.12 -14.15 -14.07
C GLY A 64 1.29 -14.41 -15.57
N ASP A 65 1.03 -13.42 -16.44
CA ASP A 65 1.04 -13.64 -17.89
C ASP A 65 2.47 -13.74 -18.42
N ARG A 66 2.87 -14.96 -18.83
CA ARG A 66 4.20 -15.26 -19.36
C ARG A 66 4.47 -14.62 -20.72
N ARG A 67 3.44 -14.13 -21.42
CA ARG A 67 3.60 -13.40 -22.69
C ARG A 67 4.17 -12.00 -22.46
N LEU A 68 4.01 -11.45 -21.26
CA LEU A 68 4.58 -10.17 -20.87
C LEU A 68 5.99 -10.36 -20.31
N ARG A 69 6.87 -9.40 -20.60
CA ARG A 69 8.20 -9.36 -19.98
C ARG A 69 8.09 -8.98 -18.51
N ALA A 70 9.09 -9.38 -17.74
CA ALA A 70 9.22 -8.96 -16.34
C ALA A 70 9.26 -7.42 -16.21
N SER A 71 10.02 -6.75 -17.08
CA SER A 71 10.09 -5.28 -17.11
C SER A 71 8.73 -4.62 -17.34
N THR A 72 7.88 -5.21 -18.18
CA THR A 72 6.54 -4.69 -18.46
C THR A 72 5.62 -4.86 -17.26
N ARG A 73 5.70 -6.00 -16.54
CA ARG A 73 4.96 -6.18 -15.28
C ARG A 73 5.40 -5.21 -14.18
N VAL A 74 6.71 -4.92 -14.11
CA VAL A 74 7.25 -3.90 -13.19
C VAL A 74 6.71 -2.52 -13.57
N ALA A 75 6.81 -2.12 -14.84
CA ALA A 75 6.29 -0.83 -15.30
C ALA A 75 4.78 -0.68 -15.05
N MET A 76 4.00 -1.75 -15.21
CA MET A 76 2.57 -1.74 -14.86
C MET A 76 2.36 -1.54 -13.35
N ALA A 77 3.16 -2.19 -12.50
CA ALA A 77 3.08 -2.00 -11.06
C ALA A 77 3.47 -0.57 -10.68
N GLU A 78 4.55 -0.01 -11.25
CA GLU A 78 4.94 1.40 -11.06
C GLU A 78 3.83 2.35 -11.48
N HIS A 79 3.25 2.14 -12.66
CA HIS A 79 2.17 2.99 -13.17
C HIS A 79 0.93 2.98 -12.27
N VAL A 80 0.61 1.86 -11.61
CA VAL A 80 -0.47 1.85 -10.60
C VAL A 80 -0.18 2.86 -9.49
N PHE A 81 1.07 2.92 -9.01
CA PHE A 81 1.45 3.89 -7.98
C PHE A 81 1.47 5.32 -8.53
N ASP A 82 1.88 5.54 -9.78
CA ASP A 82 1.83 6.87 -10.43
C ASP A 82 0.39 7.41 -10.53
N LEU A 83 -0.60 6.51 -10.72
CA LEU A 83 -2.02 6.86 -10.75
C LEU A 83 -2.61 7.12 -9.35
N LEU A 84 -1.93 6.73 -8.27
CA LEU A 84 -2.36 7.08 -6.91
C LEU A 84 -2.02 8.54 -6.65
N SER A 85 -3.04 9.38 -6.57
CA SER A 85 -2.83 10.79 -6.25
C SER A 85 -2.17 10.94 -4.88
N LEU A 86 -1.09 11.71 -4.82
CA LEU A 86 -0.60 12.32 -3.58
C LEU A 86 -1.21 13.71 -3.44
N PRO A 87 -1.35 14.22 -2.20
CA PRO A 87 -1.80 15.59 -2.01
C PRO A 87 -0.71 16.50 -2.61
N LEU A 88 -1.12 17.47 -3.44
CA LEU A 88 -0.18 18.38 -4.07
C LEU A 88 0.36 19.41 -3.06
N ARG A 89 -0.41 19.65 -1.99
CA ARG A 89 -0.09 20.56 -0.91
C ARG A 89 -0.49 19.97 0.44
N GLU A 90 0.22 20.42 1.46
CA GLU A 90 -0.13 20.16 2.86
C GLU A 90 -1.55 20.71 3.14
N GLY A 91 -2.48 19.83 3.54
CA GLY A 91 -3.87 20.17 3.79
C GLY A 91 -4.86 19.91 2.66
N ASP A 92 -4.43 19.41 1.49
CA ASP A 92 -5.35 18.97 0.44
C ASP A 92 -6.24 17.82 0.93
N VAL A 93 -7.55 17.90 0.63
CA VAL A 93 -8.52 16.87 1.02
C VAL A 93 -8.38 15.66 0.10
N PHE A 94 -8.00 14.52 0.67
CA PHE A 94 -8.01 13.24 -0.02
C PHE A 94 -9.44 12.75 -0.28
N LEU A 95 -9.84 12.71 -1.54
CA LEU A 95 -11.10 12.08 -1.91
C LEU A 95 -10.94 10.56 -1.82
N VAL A 96 -11.67 9.96 -0.86
CA VAL A 96 -11.76 8.50 -0.67
C VAL A 96 -12.27 7.77 -1.93
N GLU A 97 -12.77 8.49 -2.92
CA GLU A 97 -13.21 7.97 -4.21
C GLU A 97 -12.03 7.57 -5.12
N THR A 98 -10.81 8.09 -4.92
CA THR A 98 -9.56 7.70 -5.61
C THR A 98 -8.85 6.52 -4.93
N ARG A 99 -9.62 5.61 -4.33
CA ARG A 99 -9.11 4.46 -3.58
C ARG A 99 -8.08 3.67 -4.38
N ALA A 100 -7.09 3.15 -3.68
CA ALA A 100 -6.15 2.20 -4.23
C ALA A 100 -6.86 0.94 -4.77
N PRO A 101 -6.27 0.26 -5.78
CA PRO A 101 -6.76 -1.03 -6.23
C PRO A 101 -6.76 -2.04 -5.08
N ALA A 102 -7.74 -2.94 -5.09
CA ALA A 102 -7.99 -3.90 -4.01
C ALA A 102 -6.74 -4.71 -3.62
N ARG A 103 -5.87 -5.01 -4.59
CA ARG A 103 -4.67 -5.83 -4.41
C ARG A 103 -3.38 -5.03 -4.53
N LEU A 104 -3.39 -3.74 -4.14
CA LEU A 104 -2.21 -2.86 -4.13
C LEU A 104 -0.97 -3.51 -3.50
N LEU A 105 -1.13 -4.23 -2.37
CA LEU A 105 -0.02 -4.91 -1.69
C LEU A 105 0.63 -6.00 -2.57
N ALA A 106 -0.14 -6.68 -3.43
CA ALA A 106 0.42 -7.68 -4.34
C ALA A 106 1.27 -7.01 -5.43
N LEU A 107 0.83 -5.84 -5.93
CA LEU A 107 1.60 -5.04 -6.88
C LEU A 107 2.87 -4.47 -6.24
N ALA A 108 2.81 -4.05 -4.98
CA ALA A 108 4.00 -3.66 -4.21
C ALA A 108 5.00 -4.81 -4.11
N VAL A 109 4.55 -6.05 -3.91
CA VAL A 109 5.43 -7.22 -3.88
C VAL A 109 6.13 -7.44 -5.23
N VAL A 110 5.46 -7.20 -6.36
CA VAL A 110 6.12 -7.26 -7.68
C VAL A 110 7.30 -6.27 -7.75
N LEU A 111 7.13 -5.05 -7.23
CA LEU A 111 8.19 -4.06 -7.16
C LEU A 111 9.32 -4.49 -6.22
N VAL A 112 8.98 -5.08 -5.06
CA VAL A 112 9.96 -5.61 -4.09
C VAL A 112 10.80 -6.72 -4.71
N GLU A 113 10.16 -7.69 -5.37
CA GLU A 113 10.83 -8.82 -6.00
C GLU A 113 11.74 -8.38 -7.16
N ALA A 114 11.41 -7.27 -7.82
CA ALA A 114 12.22 -6.67 -8.87
C ALA A 114 13.31 -5.70 -8.36
N GLY A 115 13.34 -5.39 -7.06
CA GLY A 115 14.23 -4.36 -6.51
C GLY A 115 13.88 -2.93 -6.92
N ALA A 116 12.63 -2.67 -7.33
CA ALA A 116 12.12 -1.37 -7.78
C ALA A 116 11.23 -0.67 -6.73
N PHE A 117 11.01 -1.29 -5.56
CA PHE A 117 10.22 -0.68 -4.49
C PHE A 117 11.00 0.47 -3.83
N THR A 118 10.39 1.66 -3.71
CA THR A 118 11.06 2.89 -3.28
C THR A 118 10.35 3.49 -2.06
N ALA A 119 10.99 4.48 -1.42
CA ALA A 119 10.38 5.24 -0.33
C ALA A 119 9.07 5.94 -0.76
N LEU A 120 8.99 6.38 -2.02
CA LEU A 120 7.78 6.99 -2.57
C LEU A 120 6.66 5.94 -2.69
N HIS A 121 6.95 4.74 -3.21
CA HIS A 121 5.98 3.64 -3.24
C HIS A 121 5.48 3.28 -1.82
N PHE A 122 6.40 3.28 -0.85
CA PHE A 122 6.05 3.03 0.54
C PHE A 122 5.13 4.12 1.10
N LEU A 123 5.41 5.40 0.81
CA LEU A 123 4.56 6.51 1.24
C LEU A 123 3.12 6.34 0.69
N HIS A 124 2.96 6.13 -0.62
CA HIS A 124 1.65 5.86 -1.23
C HIS A 124 0.92 4.67 -0.58
N LEU A 125 1.65 3.60 -0.27
CA LEU A 125 1.11 2.43 0.41
C LEU A 125 0.60 2.78 1.81
N VAL A 126 1.34 3.58 2.58
CA VAL A 126 0.91 4.03 3.91
C VAL A 126 -0.36 4.86 3.81
N TYR A 127 -0.41 5.84 2.90
CA TYR A 127 -1.62 6.65 2.67
C TYR A 127 -2.81 5.77 2.29
N ALA A 128 -2.63 4.86 1.33
CA ALA A 128 -3.69 3.96 0.88
C ALA A 128 -4.22 3.07 2.02
N VAL A 129 -3.33 2.50 2.83
CA VAL A 129 -3.71 1.62 3.95
C VAL A 129 -4.29 2.39 5.13
N PHE A 130 -3.83 3.62 5.37
CA PHE A 130 -4.42 4.52 6.36
C PHE A 130 -5.88 4.84 6.01
N LEU A 131 -6.17 5.09 4.74
CA LEU A 131 -7.51 5.36 4.23
C LEU A 131 -8.39 4.10 4.12
N ASP A 132 -7.82 2.95 3.73
CA ASP A 132 -8.51 1.66 3.64
C ASP A 132 -7.66 0.53 4.21
N ARG A 133 -7.80 0.29 5.53
CA ARG A 133 -7.09 -0.81 6.22
C ARG A 133 -7.44 -2.19 5.68
N THR A 134 -8.57 -2.35 4.96
CA THR A 134 -8.95 -3.65 4.39
C THR A 134 -8.02 -4.08 3.25
N LEU A 135 -7.22 -3.17 2.68
CA LEU A 135 -6.18 -3.51 1.70
C LEU A 135 -5.20 -4.57 2.22
N ILE A 136 -4.91 -4.56 3.53
CA ILE A 136 -4.04 -5.55 4.16
C ILE A 136 -4.63 -6.97 4.07
N THR A 137 -5.94 -7.10 4.22
CA THR A 137 -6.64 -8.40 4.25
C THR A 137 -7.16 -8.85 2.88
N LYS A 138 -7.12 -7.98 1.86
CA LYS A 138 -7.44 -8.29 0.46
C LYS A 138 -6.36 -9.09 -0.29
N VAL A 139 -5.22 -9.35 0.33
CA VAL A 139 -4.17 -10.24 -0.18
C VAL A 139 -3.94 -11.41 0.77
N ASP A 140 -3.36 -12.50 0.27
CA ASP A 140 -3.05 -13.64 1.12
C ASP A 140 -1.98 -13.33 2.18
N ARG A 141 -1.88 -14.23 3.17
CA ARG A 141 -0.94 -14.07 4.28
C ARG A 141 0.52 -14.02 3.82
N PRO A 142 1.00 -14.93 2.94
CA PRO A 142 2.35 -14.87 2.42
C PRO A 142 2.71 -13.50 1.82
N THR A 143 1.83 -12.92 1.00
CA THR A 143 2.02 -11.62 0.33
C THR A 143 2.18 -10.50 1.35
N ARG A 144 1.21 -10.32 2.26
CA ARG A 144 1.26 -9.23 3.24
C ARG A 144 2.42 -9.38 4.23
N SER A 145 2.78 -10.61 4.63
CA SER A 145 3.92 -10.87 5.52
C SER A 145 5.27 -10.67 4.81
N ALA A 146 5.37 -10.94 3.50
CA ALA A 146 6.58 -10.67 2.72
C ALA A 146 6.83 -9.16 2.61
N LEU A 147 5.80 -8.40 2.23
CA LEU A 147 5.87 -6.95 2.12
C LEU A 147 6.18 -6.28 3.46
N LEU A 148 5.52 -6.69 4.55
CA LEU A 148 5.82 -6.17 5.89
C LEU A 148 7.29 -6.39 6.25
N ARG A 149 7.83 -7.60 6.04
CA ARG A 149 9.25 -7.88 6.37
C ARG A 149 10.22 -7.05 5.54
N HIS A 150 9.91 -6.83 4.26
CA HIS A 150 10.73 -5.98 3.40
C HIS A 150 10.75 -4.53 3.92
N ILE A 151 9.57 -3.93 4.12
CA ILE A 151 9.42 -2.56 4.63
C ILE A 151 10.16 -2.39 5.96
N LEU A 152 10.04 -3.35 6.88
CA LEU A 152 10.67 -3.24 8.19
C LEU A 152 12.18 -3.45 8.18
N GLY A 153 12.71 -4.11 7.14
CA GLY A 153 14.14 -4.26 6.91
C GLY A 153 14.80 -3.05 6.24
N GLU A 154 14.01 -2.16 5.64
CA GLU A 154 14.52 -1.03 4.86
C GLU A 154 14.74 0.19 5.76
N VAL A 155 15.99 0.61 5.93
CA VAL A 155 16.33 1.70 6.88
C VAL A 155 15.96 3.06 6.30
N ASP A 156 16.02 3.19 4.97
CA ASP A 156 15.78 4.44 4.25
C ASP A 156 14.32 4.92 4.33
N PHE A 157 13.39 4.05 4.73
CA PHE A 157 11.96 4.36 4.83
C PHE A 157 11.57 5.14 6.09
N GLY A 158 12.54 5.48 6.97
CA GLY A 158 12.28 6.18 8.21
C GLY A 158 11.64 5.28 9.28
N GLU A 159 12.08 5.40 10.54
CA GLU A 159 11.58 4.51 11.60
C GLU A 159 10.12 4.81 11.98
N ARG A 160 9.71 6.09 11.98
CA ARG A 160 8.35 6.53 12.33
C ARG A 160 7.32 5.97 11.37
N LEU A 161 7.50 6.20 10.07
CA LEU A 161 6.59 5.71 9.03
C LEU A 161 6.51 4.17 8.99
N ARG A 162 7.64 3.47 9.15
CA ARG A 162 7.66 2.00 9.31
C ARG A 162 6.89 1.54 10.54
N THR A 163 7.00 2.26 11.66
CA THR A 163 6.29 1.93 12.91
C THR A 163 4.79 2.11 12.72
N PHE A 164 4.40 3.20 12.08
CA PHE A 164 3.01 3.49 11.74
C PHE A 164 2.43 2.40 10.82
N TYR A 165 3.12 2.06 9.73
CA TYR A 165 2.70 0.98 8.83
C TYR A 165 2.60 -0.38 9.54
N ALA A 166 3.55 -0.73 10.41
CA ALA A 166 3.46 -1.96 11.19
C ALA A 166 2.22 -1.98 12.09
N CYS A 167 1.86 -0.85 12.68
CA CYS A 167 0.67 -0.75 13.51
C CYS A 167 -0.62 -0.84 12.70
N LEU A 168 -0.69 -0.18 11.54
CA LEU A 168 -1.78 -0.37 10.56
C LEU A 168 -1.93 -1.85 10.18
N HIS A 169 -0.82 -2.50 9.86
CA HIS A 169 -0.78 -3.92 9.49
C HIS A 169 -1.33 -4.82 10.59
N LEU A 170 -0.80 -4.70 11.81
CA LEU A 170 -1.14 -5.55 12.93
C LEU A 170 -2.59 -5.33 13.42
N ALA A 171 -3.10 -4.10 13.31
CA ALA A 171 -4.47 -3.78 13.69
C ALA A 171 -5.51 -4.28 12.66
N ALA A 172 -5.13 -4.50 11.40
CA ALA A 172 -6.06 -4.93 10.36
C ALA A 172 -6.27 -6.46 10.30
N ILE A 173 -5.38 -7.25 10.89
CA ILE A 173 -5.42 -8.72 10.85
C ILE A 173 -5.98 -9.32 12.13
N SER A 174 -6.40 -10.59 12.07
CA SER A 174 -6.90 -11.31 13.25
C SER A 174 -5.88 -11.32 14.40
N GLU A 175 -6.34 -11.21 15.64
CA GLU A 175 -5.48 -11.18 16.82
C GLU A 175 -4.50 -12.38 16.91
N PRO A 176 -4.90 -13.64 16.63
CA PRO A 176 -3.96 -14.76 16.58
C PRO A 176 -2.87 -14.62 15.49
N GLU A 177 -3.18 -13.94 14.39
CA GLU A 177 -2.20 -13.64 13.36
C GLU A 177 -1.28 -12.48 13.77
N ALA A 178 -1.83 -11.37 14.26
CA ALA A 178 -1.07 -10.23 14.79
C ALA A 178 -0.04 -10.68 15.82
N HIS A 179 -0.46 -11.52 16.77
CA HIS A 179 0.43 -12.05 17.80
C HIS A 179 1.55 -12.95 17.24
N ARG A 180 1.28 -13.71 16.17
CA ARG A 180 2.32 -14.51 15.47
C ARG A 180 3.28 -13.63 14.69
N GLU A 181 2.79 -12.64 13.96
CA GLU A 181 3.62 -11.69 13.21
C GLU A 181 4.48 -10.86 14.17
N PHE A 182 3.89 -10.29 15.23
CA PHE A 182 4.63 -9.54 16.25
C PHE A 182 5.80 -10.34 16.83
N ARG A 183 5.58 -11.61 17.20
CA ARG A 183 6.67 -12.49 17.65
C ARG A 183 7.75 -12.72 16.59
N ARG A 184 7.37 -12.86 15.32
CA ARG A 184 8.33 -13.04 14.23
C ARG A 184 9.19 -11.81 14.03
N LEU A 185 8.58 -10.61 14.07
CA LEU A 185 9.30 -9.34 13.95
C LEU A 185 10.38 -9.19 15.03
N PHE A 186 10.04 -9.50 16.28
CA PHE A 186 10.97 -9.37 17.41
C PHE A 186 12.11 -10.39 17.36
N LYS A 187 11.90 -11.52 16.70
CA LYS A 187 12.94 -12.54 16.44
C LYS A 187 13.76 -12.25 15.18
N SER A 188 13.31 -11.34 14.32
CA SER A 188 14.00 -11.07 13.06
C SER A 188 15.29 -10.30 13.32
N ARG A 189 16.38 -10.76 12.69
CA ARG A 189 17.67 -10.05 12.69
C ARG A 189 17.70 -8.91 11.67
N SER A 190 16.85 -8.96 10.65
CA SER A 190 16.76 -7.90 9.63
C SER A 190 16.06 -6.64 10.14
N VAL A 191 15.41 -6.70 11.31
CA VAL A 191 14.67 -5.59 11.89
C VAL A 191 15.52 -4.99 13.01
N ALA A 192 15.76 -3.68 12.94
CA ALA A 192 16.56 -2.95 13.92
C ALA A 192 15.93 -3.01 15.32
N ASP A 193 16.76 -3.05 16.35
CA ASP A 193 16.30 -3.10 17.74
C ASP A 193 15.67 -1.78 18.20
N SER A 194 16.06 -0.64 17.60
CA SER A 194 15.40 0.65 17.79
C SER A 194 13.92 0.57 17.39
N PHE A 195 13.65 0.10 16.17
CA PHE A 195 12.30 -0.14 15.68
C PHE A 195 11.51 -1.10 16.58
N LYS A 196 12.10 -2.23 17.01
CA LYS A 196 11.41 -3.18 17.91
C LYS A 196 11.04 -2.51 19.24
N THR A 197 11.90 -1.62 19.74
CA THR A 197 11.67 -0.85 20.95
C THR A 197 10.54 0.15 20.77
N SER A 198 10.53 0.89 19.67
CA SER A 198 9.44 1.80 19.28
C SER A 198 8.10 1.05 19.16
N LEU A 199 8.05 -0.05 18.41
CA LEU A 199 6.86 -0.89 18.29
C LEU A 199 6.42 -1.49 19.63
N ALA A 200 7.36 -1.87 20.50
CA ALA A 200 7.05 -2.36 21.84
C ALA A 200 6.42 -1.27 22.72
N ARG A 201 6.89 -0.01 22.64
CA ARG A 201 6.32 1.14 23.36
C ARG A 201 4.87 1.38 22.97
N VAL A 202 4.58 1.40 21.67
CA VAL A 202 3.21 1.51 21.13
C VAL A 202 2.34 0.38 21.68
N ALA A 203 2.83 -0.88 21.63
CA ALA A 203 2.06 -2.04 22.09
C ALA A 203 1.78 -2.06 23.60
N VAL A 204 2.64 -1.46 24.43
CA VAL A 204 2.42 -1.44 25.89
C VAL A 204 1.54 -0.29 26.37
N ALA A 205 1.32 0.72 25.54
CA ALA A 205 0.47 1.86 25.84
C ALA A 205 -0.96 1.42 26.18
N LYS A 206 -1.61 2.13 27.12
CA LYS A 206 -2.94 1.77 27.64
C LYS A 206 -4.03 1.86 26.58
N ASP A 207 -3.89 2.81 25.67
CA ASP A 207 -4.79 3.10 24.55
C ASP A 207 -4.47 2.30 23.27
N GLY A 208 -3.58 1.30 23.37
CA GLY A 208 -3.10 0.55 22.22
C GLY A 208 -2.20 1.37 21.29
N GLY A 209 -1.64 2.47 21.80
CA GLY A 209 -0.69 3.34 21.11
C GLY A 209 -1.34 4.40 20.23
N SER A 210 -2.67 4.57 20.30
CA SER A 210 -3.39 5.48 19.41
C SER A 210 -2.90 6.92 19.49
N ILE A 211 -2.58 7.46 20.66
CA ILE A 211 -2.10 8.85 20.81
C ILE A 211 -0.75 9.03 20.10
N GLU A 212 0.18 8.11 20.31
CA GLU A 212 1.49 8.14 19.64
C GLU A 212 1.33 8.03 18.11
N LEU A 213 0.42 7.18 17.66
CA LEU A 213 0.15 6.99 16.23
C LEU A 213 -0.55 8.19 15.60
N VAL A 214 -1.38 8.94 16.35
CA VAL A 214 -1.94 10.22 15.86
C VAL A 214 -0.83 11.22 15.63
N HIS A 215 0.09 11.37 16.59
CA HIS A 215 1.20 12.31 16.42
C HIS A 215 2.06 11.96 15.20
N ILE A 216 2.38 10.67 15.00
CA ILE A 216 3.09 10.24 13.79
C ILE A 216 2.28 10.58 12.54
N ALA A 217 0.98 10.29 12.52
CA ALA A 217 0.12 10.60 11.38
C ALA A 217 0.03 12.11 11.10
N MET A 218 0.03 12.97 12.11
CA MET A 218 0.06 14.42 11.94
C MET A 218 1.40 14.91 11.39
N GLU A 219 2.52 14.45 11.97
CA GLU A 219 3.87 14.82 11.54
C GLU A 219 4.18 14.36 10.11
N GLU A 220 3.61 13.23 9.68
CA GLU A 220 3.76 12.67 8.33
C GLU A 220 2.71 13.21 7.34
N GLY A 221 1.89 14.20 7.75
CA GLY A 221 0.92 14.87 6.87
C GLY A 221 -0.30 14.03 6.48
N LEU A 222 -0.64 12.98 7.24
CA LEU A 222 -1.77 12.09 6.97
C LEU A 222 -3.13 12.69 7.36
N PHE A 223 -3.15 13.76 8.17
CA PHE A 223 -4.35 14.48 8.56
C PHE A 223 -4.46 15.84 7.87
N PRO A 224 -5.69 16.34 7.63
CA PRO A 224 -5.87 17.75 7.32
C PRO A 224 -5.42 18.61 8.51
N MET A 225 -4.83 19.77 8.22
CA MET A 225 -4.15 20.68 9.17
C MET A 225 -5.02 21.19 10.34
N ASN A 226 -6.33 20.92 10.34
CA ASN A 226 -7.31 21.51 11.26
C ASN A 226 -7.72 20.58 12.42
N VAL A 227 -6.93 19.54 12.73
CA VAL A 227 -7.19 18.71 13.90
C VAL A 227 -6.70 19.45 15.16
N GLU A 228 -7.59 20.23 15.78
CA GLU A 228 -7.29 21.00 17.00
C GLU A 228 -7.12 20.11 18.24
N ASP A 229 -7.79 18.95 18.27
CA ASP A 229 -7.72 17.98 19.38
C ASP A 229 -7.37 16.57 18.88
N VAL A 230 -6.13 16.17 19.16
CA VAL A 230 -5.52 14.85 18.91
C VAL A 230 -6.29 13.71 19.61
N GLY A 231 -6.94 14.01 20.74
CA GLY A 231 -7.75 13.07 21.50
C GLY A 231 -9.19 12.94 21.00
N SER A 232 -9.60 13.76 20.02
CA SER A 232 -10.98 13.77 19.55
C SER A 232 -11.36 12.45 18.86
N PRO A 233 -12.62 11.98 19.01
CA PRO A 233 -13.09 10.76 18.33
C PRO A 233 -12.92 10.82 16.80
N ALA A 234 -13.00 12.01 16.21
CA ALA A 234 -12.81 12.23 14.77
C ALA A 234 -11.35 11.99 14.35
N ALA A 235 -10.38 12.48 15.12
CA ALA A 235 -8.95 12.21 14.88
C ALA A 235 -8.62 10.72 15.04
N LEU A 236 -9.23 10.06 16.03
CA LEU A 236 -8.94 8.65 16.34
C LEU A 236 -9.63 7.64 15.44
N ALA A 237 -10.62 8.04 14.62
CA ALA A 237 -11.45 7.10 13.86
C ALA A 237 -10.66 6.18 12.92
N ASN A 238 -9.62 6.71 12.27
CA ASN A 238 -8.78 5.97 11.31
C ASN A 238 -7.45 5.50 11.90
N ILE A 239 -7.16 5.87 13.15
CA ILE A 239 -5.91 5.50 13.81
C ILE A 239 -5.97 4.04 14.26
N PRO A 240 -4.92 3.23 13.97
CA PRO A 240 -4.93 1.85 14.40
C PRO A 240 -4.77 1.76 15.93
N ARG A 241 -5.45 0.78 16.52
CA ARG A 241 -5.24 0.37 17.91
C ARG A 241 -4.68 -1.03 17.91
N LEU A 242 -3.51 -1.22 18.53
CA LEU A 242 -2.91 -2.54 18.61
C LEU A 242 -3.74 -3.47 19.53
N PRO A 243 -3.90 -4.75 19.18
CA PRO A 243 -4.58 -5.72 20.04
C PRO A 243 -3.93 -5.82 21.42
N GLU A 244 -4.74 -5.89 22.49
CA GLU A 244 -4.24 -5.93 23.86
C GLU A 244 -3.36 -7.17 24.13
N SER A 245 -3.58 -8.29 23.43
CA SER A 245 -2.72 -9.47 23.54
C SER A 245 -1.26 -9.25 23.12
N LEU A 246 -0.95 -8.14 22.43
CA LEU A 246 0.43 -7.79 22.09
C LEU A 246 1.18 -7.15 23.27
N ARG A 247 0.46 -6.55 24.23
CA ARG A 247 1.04 -5.85 25.39
C ARG A 247 2.01 -6.71 26.21
N PRO A 248 1.73 -8.00 26.53
CA PRO A 248 2.69 -8.86 27.23
C PRO A 248 3.97 -9.18 26.41
N LEU A 249 3.90 -9.16 25.07
CA LEU A 249 5.08 -9.32 24.23
C LEU A 249 5.94 -8.05 24.23
N GLY A 250 5.31 -6.89 24.09
CA GLY A 250 6.00 -5.59 24.19
C GLY A 250 6.70 -5.41 25.53
N ARG A 251 6.03 -5.68 26.66
CA ARG A 251 6.64 -5.60 28.00
C ARG A 251 7.85 -6.50 28.15
N ARG A 252 7.76 -7.74 27.66
CA ARG A 252 8.88 -8.70 27.72
C ARG A 252 10.10 -8.23 26.94
N TRP A 253 9.92 -7.53 25.83
CA TRP A 253 11.03 -6.94 25.08
C TRP A 253 11.65 -5.79 25.82
N LEU A 254 10.84 -4.80 26.24
CA LEU A 254 11.33 -3.62 26.94
C LEU A 254 12.12 -3.98 28.20
N ASN A 255 11.67 -4.99 28.96
CA ASN A 255 12.39 -5.47 30.15
C ASN A 255 13.71 -6.18 29.84
N ARG A 256 13.94 -6.66 28.61
CA ARG A 256 15.20 -7.31 28.18
C ARG A 256 16.17 -6.34 27.54
N SER A 257 15.65 -5.25 26.98
CA SER A 257 16.40 -4.22 26.28
C SER A 257 16.75 -3.02 27.17
N SER A 258 16.27 -3.00 28.43
CA SER A 258 16.66 -2.05 29.48
C SER A 258 17.86 -2.61 30.26
#